data_AF-A0A2Z2PXD0-F1
#
_entry.id   AF-A0A2Z2PXD0-F1
#
_cell.length_a   1.000
_cell.length_b   1.000
_cell.length_c   1.000
_cell.angle_alpha   90.00
_cell.angle_beta   90.00
_cell.angle_gamma   90.00
#
_symmetry.space_group_name_H-M   'P 1'
#
loop_
_entity.id
_entity.type
_entity.pdbx_description
1 polymer ?
#
loop_
_entity_poly.entity_id
_entity_poly.type
_entity_poly.pdbx_seq_one_letter_code
_entity_poly.pdbx_strand_id
1 'polypeptide(L)'
;MVSLPSGGKVSISAKLWAETMSTALEPDPHRGRSVLAYPARSSDPHVFPLKDGGQVDLLSYPLAETNEDLAMLIEHPKNSLGWSVVVRLAEEDMAIILKSPCHRRSFGIPTVAGFTDRGTAGTPVS
;
A
#
# COMPACT_ATOMS: atom_id res chain seq x y z
N MET A 1 -2.77 -5.26 -12.11
CA MET A 1 -2.42 -4.00 -12.81
C MET A 1 -3.71 -3.41 -13.37
N VAL A 2 -3.96 -2.12 -13.18
CA VAL A 2 -5.15 -1.42 -13.70
C VAL A 2 -4.69 -0.50 -14.82
N SER A 3 -5.36 -0.54 -15.98
CA SER A 3 -5.04 0.32 -17.12
C SER A 3 -5.98 1.53 -17.19
N LEU A 4 -5.43 2.71 -17.51
CA LEU A 4 -6.10 4.02 -17.53
C LEU A 4 -5.85 4.75 -18.86
N PRO A 5 -6.19 4.16 -20.01
CA PRO A 5 -5.92 4.76 -21.33
C PRO A 5 -6.69 6.07 -21.54
N SER A 6 -7.86 6.22 -20.90
CA SER A 6 -8.70 7.42 -20.92
C SER A 6 -8.47 8.33 -19.70
N GLY A 7 -7.39 8.09 -18.94
CA GLY A 7 -7.15 8.71 -17.65
C GLY A 7 -7.98 8.07 -16.52
N GLY A 8 -7.95 8.70 -15.35
CA GLY A 8 -8.71 8.22 -14.20
C GLY A 8 -8.32 8.91 -12.90
N LYS A 9 -9.08 8.65 -11.84
CA LYS A 9 -8.80 9.16 -10.50
C LYS A 9 -8.53 8.01 -9.54
N VAL A 10 -7.56 8.22 -8.67
CA VAL A 10 -7.21 7.28 -7.60
C VAL A 10 -7.65 7.89 -6.27
N SER A 11 -8.28 7.10 -5.42
CA SER A 11 -8.51 7.43 -4.02
C SER A 11 -7.86 6.37 -3.16
N ILE A 12 -7.32 6.76 -2.02
CA ILE A 12 -6.52 5.86 -1.17
C ILE A 12 -6.82 6.09 0.31
N SER A 13 -6.59 5.05 1.13
CA SER A 13 -6.45 5.24 2.57
C SER A 13 -5.27 6.16 2.88
N ALA A 14 -5.25 6.76 4.08
CA ALA A 14 -4.15 7.59 4.54
C ALA A 14 -2.80 6.88 4.34
N LYS A 15 -1.84 7.56 3.69
CA LYS A 15 -0.47 7.06 3.52
C LYS A 15 0.46 7.76 4.48
N LEU A 16 1.55 7.09 4.84
CA LEU A 16 2.62 7.69 5.62
C LEU A 16 3.45 8.63 4.73
N TRP A 17 3.77 8.17 3.52
CA TRP A 17 4.33 8.97 2.43
C TRP A 17 4.26 8.18 1.11
N ALA A 18 4.55 8.86 0.01
CA ALA A 18 4.94 8.26 -1.26
C ALA A 18 6.46 8.40 -1.46
N GLU A 19 7.09 7.47 -2.16
CA GLU A 19 8.51 7.53 -2.50
C GLU A 19 8.84 6.88 -3.84
N THR A 20 9.86 7.37 -4.52
CA THR A 20 10.50 6.65 -5.62
C THR A 20 11.66 5.79 -5.11
N MET A 21 12.18 4.93 -5.98
CA MET A 21 13.45 4.25 -5.75
C MET A 21 14.64 5.22 -5.81
N SER A 22 15.84 4.73 -5.51
CA SER A 22 17.11 5.49 -5.64
C SER A 22 17.41 5.92 -7.08
N THR A 23 17.00 5.13 -8.06
CA THR A 23 17.20 5.38 -9.49
C THR A 23 15.91 5.12 -10.26
N ALA A 24 15.76 5.77 -11.41
CA ALA A 24 14.70 5.47 -12.38
C ALA A 24 14.73 4.00 -12.80
N LEU A 25 13.58 3.48 -13.27
CA LEU A 25 13.45 2.11 -13.78
C LEU A 25 14.39 1.84 -14.96
N GLU A 26 14.45 2.78 -15.91
CA GLU A 26 15.43 2.80 -16.99
C GLU A 26 16.33 4.04 -16.81
N PRO A 27 17.56 3.89 -16.30
CA PRO A 27 18.44 5.01 -15.97
C PRO A 27 19.12 5.63 -17.20
N ASP A 28 19.16 4.96 -18.35
CA ASP A 28 19.72 5.54 -19.59
C ASP A 28 18.78 6.64 -20.12
N PRO A 29 19.22 7.92 -20.19
CA PRO A 29 18.38 9.03 -20.61
C PRO A 29 17.96 8.96 -22.08
N HIS A 30 18.61 8.15 -22.90
CA HIS A 30 18.23 7.93 -24.30
C HIS A 30 17.16 6.84 -24.46
N ARG A 31 16.88 6.06 -23.41
CA ARG A 31 15.92 4.93 -23.42
C ARG A 31 14.75 5.16 -22.46
N GLY A 32 15.04 5.70 -21.27
CA GLY A 32 14.08 5.94 -20.21
C GLY A 32 13.30 7.24 -20.39
N ARG A 33 12.11 7.28 -19.81
CA ARG A 33 11.19 8.44 -19.84
C ARG A 33 10.62 8.73 -18.46
N SER A 34 11.45 8.79 -17.42
CA SER A 34 10.97 9.11 -16.08
C SER A 34 10.73 10.61 -15.92
N VAL A 35 9.55 10.98 -15.41
CA VAL A 35 9.20 12.40 -15.14
C VAL A 35 9.26 12.73 -13.65
N LEU A 36 9.14 11.74 -12.77
CA LEU A 36 9.31 11.97 -11.34
C LEU A 36 10.79 12.23 -11.00
N ALA A 37 11.04 12.93 -9.90
CA ALA A 37 12.39 13.02 -9.36
C ALA A 37 12.80 11.68 -8.71
N TYR A 38 14.07 11.29 -8.88
CA TYR A 38 14.67 10.11 -8.25
C TYR A 38 16.00 10.49 -7.57
N PRO A 39 16.21 10.12 -6.29
CA PRO A 39 15.19 9.69 -5.33
C PRO A 39 14.29 10.87 -4.91
N ALA A 40 13.02 10.58 -4.61
CA ALA A 40 12.09 11.55 -4.03
C ALA A 40 11.16 10.90 -2.99
N ARG A 41 10.70 11.71 -2.04
CA ARG A 41 9.69 11.36 -1.04
C ARG A 41 8.77 12.54 -0.79
N SER A 42 7.48 12.29 -0.63
CA SER A 42 6.50 13.29 -0.20
C SER A 42 5.51 12.68 0.79
N SER A 43 5.20 13.38 1.88
CA SER A 43 4.12 12.98 2.80
C SER A 43 2.73 13.23 2.23
N ASP A 44 2.61 13.99 1.14
CA ASP A 44 1.36 14.30 0.46
C ASP A 44 1.44 13.86 -1.02
N PRO A 45 0.67 12.83 -1.44
CA PRO A 45 0.69 12.34 -2.80
C PRO A 45 0.14 13.33 -3.84
N HIS A 46 -0.55 14.41 -3.43
CA HIS A 46 -1.02 15.46 -4.33
C HIS A 46 0.08 16.43 -4.77
N VAL A 47 1.24 16.40 -4.11
CA VAL A 47 2.38 17.29 -4.35
C VAL A 47 3.68 16.50 -4.40
N PHE A 48 3.80 15.61 -5.38
CA PHE A 48 4.97 14.75 -5.54
C PHE A 48 6.04 15.38 -6.45
N PRO A 49 7.34 15.35 -6.09
CA PRO A 49 8.38 16.03 -6.86
C PRO A 49 8.58 15.48 -8.29
N LEU A 50 8.64 16.39 -9.26
CA LEU A 50 9.05 16.12 -10.63
C LEU A 50 10.55 16.38 -10.84
N LYS A 51 11.12 15.74 -11.86
CA LYS A 51 12.54 15.87 -12.24
C LYS A 51 12.92 17.31 -12.62
N ASP A 52 11.99 18.10 -13.13
CA ASP A 52 12.18 19.50 -13.54
C ASP A 52 12.05 20.50 -12.39
N GLY A 53 11.82 20.02 -11.16
CA GLY A 53 11.60 20.84 -9.97
C GLY A 53 10.14 21.21 -9.71
N GLY A 54 9.22 20.81 -10.58
CA GLY A 54 7.77 20.95 -10.38
C GLY A 54 7.19 19.92 -9.40
N GLN A 55 5.86 19.89 -9.33
CA GLN A 55 5.10 18.93 -8.53
C GLN A 55 3.94 18.34 -9.35
N VAL A 56 3.55 17.11 -9.04
CA VAL A 56 2.42 16.41 -9.67
C VAL A 56 1.54 15.74 -8.63
N ASP A 57 0.25 15.61 -8.95
CA ASP A 57 -0.69 14.79 -8.19
C ASP A 57 -0.62 13.33 -8.65
N LEU A 58 -0.08 12.44 -7.81
CA LEU A 58 0.02 11.00 -8.12
C LEU A 58 -1.34 10.31 -8.24
N LEU A 59 -2.43 10.97 -7.85
CA LEU A 59 -3.78 10.40 -7.80
C LEU A 59 -4.64 10.80 -9.01
N SER A 60 -4.09 11.56 -9.95
CA SER A 60 -4.77 12.03 -11.15
C SER A 60 -4.02 11.56 -12.40
N TYR A 61 -4.67 10.73 -13.22
CA TYR A 61 -4.07 10.19 -14.46
C TYR A 61 -4.64 10.87 -15.70
N PRO A 62 -3.80 11.10 -16.73
CA PRO A 62 -2.37 10.75 -16.82
C PRO A 62 -1.45 11.68 -16.01
N LEU A 63 -0.28 11.19 -15.57
CA LEU A 63 0.74 12.01 -14.89
C LEU A 63 1.50 12.92 -15.87
N ALA A 64 1.78 12.40 -17.07
CA ALA A 64 2.42 13.09 -18.18
C ALA A 64 1.98 12.43 -19.50
N GLU A 65 2.30 13.05 -20.65
CA GLU A 65 1.94 12.49 -21.97
C GLU A 65 2.55 11.12 -22.22
N THR A 66 3.85 10.96 -21.89
CA THR A 66 4.56 9.69 -21.98
C THR A 66 5.57 9.58 -20.84
N ASN A 67 5.45 8.58 -19.98
CA ASN A 67 6.43 8.34 -18.93
C ASN A 67 6.50 6.87 -18.49
N GLU A 68 7.63 6.49 -17.88
CA GLU A 68 7.79 5.23 -17.15
C GLU A 68 8.38 5.53 -15.77
N ASP A 69 7.53 5.42 -14.76
CA ASP A 69 7.86 5.77 -13.38
C ASP A 69 7.32 4.75 -12.39
N LEU A 70 8.01 4.62 -11.27
CA LEU A 70 7.58 3.81 -10.13
C LEU A 70 7.61 4.65 -8.85
N ALA A 71 6.43 4.86 -8.29
CA ALA A 71 6.25 5.39 -6.94
C ALA A 71 5.59 4.33 -6.04
N MET A 72 6.09 4.20 -4.82
CA MET A 72 5.55 3.34 -3.78
C MET A 72 4.78 4.19 -2.77
N LEU A 73 3.55 3.79 -2.46
CA LEU A 73 2.72 4.46 -1.46
C LEU A 73 2.75 3.67 -0.15
N ILE A 74 3.46 4.20 0.84
CA ILE A 74 3.69 3.54 2.12
C ILE A 74 2.46 3.72 3.01
N GLU A 75 1.93 2.61 3.52
CA GLU A 75 0.72 2.64 4.33
C GLU A 75 0.94 3.34 5.66
N HIS A 76 -0.04 4.12 6.10
CA HIS A 76 0.00 4.67 7.45
C HIS A 76 -0.20 3.53 8.49
N PRO A 77 0.67 3.37 9.50
CA PRO A 77 0.64 2.22 10.42
C PRO A 77 -0.60 2.16 11.31
N LYS A 78 -1.33 3.27 11.43
CA LYS A 78 -2.63 3.32 12.15
C LYS A 78 -3.79 2.70 11.34
N ASN A 79 -3.60 2.39 10.06
CA ASN A 79 -4.66 1.80 9.25
C ASN A 79 -4.79 0.30 9.55
N SER A 80 -5.95 -0.12 10.02
CA SER A 80 -6.31 -1.54 10.14
C SER A 80 -6.55 -2.21 8.78
N LEU A 81 -6.93 -1.42 7.77
CA LEU A 81 -7.14 -1.82 6.39
C LEU A 81 -6.57 -0.73 5.46
N GLY A 82 -5.62 -1.10 4.60
CA GLY A 82 -5.15 -0.26 3.52
C GLY A 82 -6.03 -0.48 2.29
N TRP A 83 -6.33 0.59 1.56
CA TRP A 83 -7.13 0.49 0.35
C TRP A 83 -6.70 1.50 -0.72
N SER A 84 -6.98 1.14 -1.96
CA SER A 84 -6.95 2.02 -3.12
C SER A 84 -8.16 1.74 -4.00
N VAL A 85 -8.79 2.79 -4.51
CA VAL A 85 -9.87 2.73 -5.50
C VAL A 85 -9.41 3.49 -6.72
N VAL A 86 -9.55 2.90 -7.89
CA VAL A 86 -9.30 3.55 -9.18
C VAL A 86 -10.62 3.66 -9.91
N VAL A 87 -11.05 4.88 -10.21
CA VAL A 87 -12.29 5.17 -10.94
C VAL A 87 -11.96 5.47 -12.39
N ARG A 88 -12.58 4.72 -13.30
CA ARG A 88 -12.37 4.77 -14.74
C ARG A 88 -13.66 5.21 -15.42
N LEU A 89 -13.85 6.53 -15.50
CA LEU A 89 -15.13 7.13 -15.88
C LEU A 89 -15.54 6.78 -17.31
N ALA A 90 -14.59 6.75 -18.25
CA ALA A 90 -14.88 6.42 -19.65
C ALA A 90 -15.17 4.92 -19.83
N GLU A 91 -14.62 4.09 -18.96
CA GLU A 91 -14.80 2.64 -18.93
C GLU A 91 -15.98 2.20 -18.05
N GLU A 92 -16.66 3.15 -17.40
CA GLU A 92 -17.82 2.95 -16.52
C GLU A 92 -17.61 1.93 -15.39
N ASP A 93 -16.38 1.84 -14.87
CA ASP A 93 -16.08 0.90 -13.79
C ASP A 93 -15.11 1.45 -12.75
N MET A 94 -14.87 0.62 -11.73
CA MET A 94 -13.87 0.88 -10.71
C MET A 94 -13.12 -0.40 -10.32
N ALA A 95 -11.83 -0.24 -10.04
CA ALA A 95 -11.01 -1.28 -9.45
C ALA A 95 -10.73 -0.94 -7.98
N ILE A 96 -11.02 -1.89 -7.09
CA ILE A 96 -10.76 -1.76 -5.65
C ILE A 96 -9.65 -2.73 -5.25
N ILE A 97 -8.60 -2.21 -4.64
CA ILE A 97 -7.51 -2.99 -4.06
C ILE A 97 -7.59 -2.85 -2.55
N LEU A 98 -7.68 -3.98 -1.85
CA LEU A 98 -7.64 -4.06 -0.40
C LEU A 98 -6.32 -4.70 0.04
N LYS A 99 -5.72 -4.14 1.07
CA LYS A 99 -4.45 -4.60 1.65
C LYS A 99 -4.61 -4.68 3.16
N SER A 100 -4.27 -5.83 3.74
CA SER A 100 -4.14 -5.97 5.19
C SER A 100 -2.75 -5.48 5.62
N PRO A 101 -2.59 -4.28 6.20
CA PRO A 101 -1.27 -3.71 6.48
C PRO A 101 -0.59 -4.38 7.67
N CYS A 102 -1.41 -4.90 8.58
CA CYS A 102 -0.98 -5.78 9.66
C CYS A 102 -1.56 -7.17 9.42
N HIS A 103 -0.70 -8.15 9.16
CA HIS A 103 -1.09 -9.52 9.48
C HIS A 103 -1.03 -9.61 11.00
N ARG A 104 -2.13 -9.32 11.69
CA ARG A 104 -2.23 -9.55 13.13
C ARG A 104 -2.17 -11.07 13.32
N ARG A 105 -0.96 -11.63 13.48
CA ARG A 105 -0.79 -12.95 14.09
C ARG A 105 -1.25 -12.81 15.54
N SER A 106 -2.55 -12.92 15.79
CA SER A 106 -3.01 -13.33 17.10
C SER A 106 -2.57 -14.78 17.28
N PHE A 107 -1.35 -15.00 17.77
CA PHE A 107 -1.05 -16.24 18.47
C PHE A 107 -1.84 -16.20 19.77
N GLY A 108 -3.06 -16.71 19.73
CA GLY A 108 -3.75 -17.12 20.92
C GLY A 108 -3.10 -18.40 21.41
N ILE A 109 -2.53 -18.37 22.61
CA ILE A 109 -2.73 -19.49 23.52
C ILE A 109 -3.86 -19.02 24.43
N PRO A 110 -5.09 -19.51 24.31
CA PRO A 110 -6.03 -19.38 25.39
C PRO A 110 -5.47 -20.22 26.54
N THR A 111 -4.95 -19.58 27.59
CA THR A 111 -4.77 -20.24 28.88
C THR A 111 -6.16 -20.66 29.34
N VAL A 112 -6.48 -21.95 29.19
CA VAL A 112 -7.63 -22.54 29.86
C VAL A 112 -7.27 -22.56 31.35
N ALA A 113 -7.70 -21.54 32.08
CA ALA A 113 -7.75 -21.59 33.53
C ALA A 113 -8.95 -22.47 33.90
N GLY A 114 -8.70 -23.75 34.17
CA GLY A 114 -9.77 -24.65 34.57
C GLY A 114 -9.45 -26.13 34.45
N PHE A 115 -8.47 -26.63 35.20
CA PHE A 115 -8.47 -28.03 35.62
C PHE A 115 -8.04 -28.11 37.09
N THR A 116 -9.02 -28.01 37.98
CA THR A 116 -8.86 -28.45 39.37
C THR A 116 -8.74 -29.96 39.38
N ASP A 117 -7.59 -30.47 39.79
CA ASP A 117 -7.40 -31.88 40.10
C ASP A 117 -8.36 -32.29 41.23
N ARG A 118 -9.41 -33.03 40.87
CA ARG A 118 -10.25 -33.77 41.82
C ARG A 118 -10.01 -35.26 41.62
N GLY A 119 -9.28 -35.84 42.57
CA GLY A 119 -9.66 -37.10 43.20
C GLY A 119 -9.30 -38.37 42.45
N THR A 120 -8.22 -39.01 42.87
CA THR A 120 -8.14 -40.48 42.90
C THR A 120 -8.29 -40.94 44.33
N ALA A 121 -9.53 -41.28 44.70
CA ALA A 121 -9.79 -42.17 45.82
C ALA A 121 -9.48 -43.61 45.36
N GLY A 122 -8.42 -44.20 45.89
CA GLY A 122 -8.10 -45.62 45.80
C GLY A 122 -7.90 -46.15 47.21
N THR A 123 -8.78 -47.04 47.64
CA THR A 123 -8.82 -47.72 48.94
C THR A 123 -7.57 -48.58 49.19
N PRO A 124 -7.06 -48.67 50.44
CA PRO A 124 -6.09 -49.69 50.81
C PRO A 124 -6.80 -51.02 51.13
N VAL A 125 -6.25 -52.12 50.61
CA VAL A 125 -6.58 -53.50 51.02
C VAL A 125 -5.36 -54.04 51.77
N SER A 126 -5.64 -54.51 52.99
CA SER A 126 -4.79 -55.21 53.98
C SER A 126 -3.74 -54.40 54.73
#